data_AF-A0A7M7JGH5-F1
#
_entry.id   AF-A0A7M7JGH5-F1
#
_cell.length_a   1.000
_cell.length_b   1.000
_cell.length_c   1.000
_cell.angle_alpha   90.00
_cell.angle_beta   90.00
_cell.angle_gamma   90.00
#
_symmetry.space_group_name_H-M   'P 1'
#
loop_
_entity.id
_entity.type
_entity.pdbx_description
1 polymer ?
#
loop_
_entity_poly.entity_id
_entity_poly.type
_entity_poly.pdbx_seq_one_letter_code
_entity_poly.pdbx_strand_id
1 'polypeptide(L)'
;MPSVRLLIAKTARDSQNKQNVNTVMKKRNFDRMHLVDLPADICPGGVELRPLDATSSRLVSCSICRGHSANAFLASCGHSFCSHCATLRPTEPTEPSADPATRRICQIWCHPCKERKDAERIQVTLILDNMRFACTCGFEGKLREIKNHFWRNPEDGGHREGVEDLEHETEDLQNIDRNAAIDQLREQNEKILGELQDLRLKVESRLDTRLGGKQYISIHIKDLIEQHREKRDEVWSPLYRWWGDGYPCATQIHIDVVKNSSWLGVYHQTFLEAATHPWPMKKRIRFELLNSKGGVVKTYEAPLFVNGKSISRCFAAPLKDGGYGLSKVIKVDKLQQHGDIVSEDGILSLTVEAVSL
;
A
#
# COMPACT_ATOMS: atom_id res chain seq x y z
N MET A 1 4.57 -67.47 20.30
CA MET A 1 3.62 -66.42 19.86
C MET A 1 3.57 -66.43 18.32
N PRO A 2 2.37 -66.24 17.72
CA PRO A 2 2.00 -66.63 16.35
C PRO A 2 2.57 -65.63 15.31
N SER A 3 2.51 -65.69 13.97
CA SER A 3 1.72 -66.37 12.93
C SER A 3 2.55 -66.24 11.63
N VAL A 4 2.86 -67.24 10.80
CA VAL A 4 2.03 -67.95 9.80
C VAL A 4 1.35 -67.06 8.73
N ARG A 5 1.78 -67.28 7.48
CA ARG A 5 1.07 -67.33 6.18
C ARG A 5 1.27 -66.24 5.11
N LEU A 6 2.06 -66.67 4.11
CA LEU A 6 1.90 -66.52 2.66
C LEU A 6 0.43 -66.52 2.15
N LEU A 7 0.20 -65.65 1.15
CA LEU A 7 -0.32 -65.96 -0.20
C LEU A 7 -1.59 -66.84 -0.33
N ILE A 8 -2.66 -66.29 -0.94
CA ILE A 8 -3.22 -66.69 -2.26
C ILE A 8 -4.59 -66.02 -2.54
N ALA A 9 -4.58 -65.27 -3.66
CA ALA A 9 -5.58 -65.13 -4.74
C ALA A 9 -7.03 -64.62 -4.53
N LYS A 10 -7.35 -63.67 -5.42
CA LYS A 10 -8.54 -63.59 -6.32
C LYS A 10 -9.88 -64.01 -5.73
N THR A 11 -10.76 -63.01 -5.53
CA THR A 11 -12.00 -62.79 -6.31
C THR A 11 -12.83 -61.70 -5.61
N ALA A 12 -12.69 -60.45 -6.07
CA ALA A 12 -13.68 -59.39 -5.81
C ALA A 12 -13.49 -58.20 -6.79
N ARG A 13 -13.17 -58.51 -8.05
CA ARG A 13 -13.62 -57.64 -9.16
C ARG A 13 -15.11 -57.97 -9.31
N ASP A 14 -15.97 -57.00 -8.99
CA ASP A 14 -17.30 -56.79 -9.58
C ASP A 14 -18.33 -56.14 -8.63
N SER A 15 -18.05 -56.00 -7.33
CA SER A 15 -18.98 -55.33 -6.40
C SER A 15 -18.61 -53.89 -6.02
N GLN A 16 -17.41 -53.40 -6.37
CA GLN A 16 -16.98 -52.03 -6.06
C GLN A 16 -17.19 -51.02 -7.20
N ASN A 17 -17.65 -51.47 -8.37
CA ASN A 17 -17.76 -50.63 -9.57
C ASN A 17 -19.17 -50.10 -9.87
N LYS A 18 -20.13 -50.25 -8.95
CA LYS A 18 -21.53 -49.78 -9.14
C LYS A 18 -22.11 -48.93 -8.02
N GLN A 19 -21.37 -48.66 -6.94
CA GLN A 19 -21.82 -47.76 -5.85
C GLN A 19 -21.06 -46.43 -5.74
N ASN A 20 -20.08 -46.17 -6.61
CA ASN A 20 -19.33 -44.90 -6.60
C ASN A 20 -19.72 -43.90 -7.69
N VAL A 21 -20.84 -44.12 -8.39
CA VAL A 21 -21.29 -43.22 -9.47
C VAL A 21 -22.34 -42.20 -9.00
N ASN A 22 -22.93 -42.32 -7.80
CA ASN A 22 -24.07 -41.49 -7.40
C ASN A 22 -23.96 -40.71 -6.07
N THR A 23 -22.78 -40.57 -5.46
CA THR A 23 -22.69 -39.86 -4.16
C THR A 23 -21.42 -39.05 -3.95
N VAL A 24 -20.95 -38.36 -4.99
CA VAL A 24 -20.06 -37.19 -4.83
C VAL A 24 -20.57 -36.01 -5.66
N MET A 25 -21.87 -35.71 -5.58
CA MET A 25 -22.30 -34.31 -5.58
C MET A 25 -22.11 -33.74 -4.16
N LYS A 26 -20.86 -33.79 -3.67
CA LYS A 26 -20.46 -32.85 -2.62
C LYS A 26 -20.69 -31.48 -3.21
N LYS A 27 -21.64 -30.71 -2.64
CA LYS A 27 -21.72 -29.25 -2.78
C LYS A 27 -20.29 -28.73 -2.84
N ARG A 28 -19.82 -28.41 -4.05
CA ARG A 28 -18.60 -27.64 -4.20
C ARG A 28 -18.96 -26.30 -3.59
N ASN A 29 -18.46 -26.04 -2.38
CA ASN A 29 -18.30 -24.67 -1.93
C ASN A 29 -17.46 -24.02 -3.02
N PHE A 30 -18.11 -23.33 -3.96
CA PHE A 30 -17.41 -22.38 -4.79
C PHE A 30 -16.97 -21.30 -3.83
N ASP A 31 -15.68 -21.33 -3.49
CA ASP A 31 -15.06 -20.35 -2.62
C ASP A 31 -15.41 -18.96 -3.12
N ARG A 32 -15.85 -18.11 -2.21
CA ARG A 32 -16.17 -16.72 -2.52
C ARG A 32 -14.94 -16.05 -3.13
N MET A 33 -15.17 -15.30 -4.19
CA MET A 33 -14.14 -14.57 -4.91
C MET A 33 -14.11 -13.13 -4.44
N HIS A 34 -12.95 -12.70 -3.94
CA HIS A 34 -12.64 -11.29 -3.78
C HIS A 34 -12.04 -10.78 -5.09
N LEU A 35 -12.75 -9.87 -5.77
CA LEU A 35 -12.32 -9.31 -7.06
C LEU A 35 -11.56 -8.00 -6.83
N VAL A 36 -10.41 -7.84 -7.48
CA VAL A 36 -9.54 -6.66 -7.38
C VAL A 36 -9.14 -6.15 -8.76
N ASP A 37 -8.67 -4.91 -8.85
CA ASP A 37 -8.20 -4.29 -10.11
C ASP A 37 -9.24 -4.28 -11.24
N LEU A 38 -10.53 -4.28 -10.91
CA LEU A 38 -11.59 -4.16 -11.89
C LEU A 38 -11.65 -2.73 -12.44
N PRO A 39 -11.85 -2.54 -13.76
CA PRO A 39 -12.23 -1.25 -14.32
C PRO A 39 -13.43 -0.63 -13.60
N ALA A 40 -13.43 0.70 -13.47
CA ALA A 40 -14.41 1.43 -12.68
C ALA A 40 -15.86 1.18 -13.13
N ASP A 41 -16.09 0.91 -14.41
CA ASP A 41 -17.41 0.66 -15.00
C ASP A 41 -18.01 -0.69 -14.57
N ILE A 42 -17.18 -1.67 -14.20
CA ILE A 42 -17.62 -3.02 -13.77
C ILE A 42 -17.29 -3.34 -12.31
N CYS A 43 -16.65 -2.43 -11.56
CA CYS A 43 -16.27 -2.67 -10.18
C CYS A 43 -17.48 -2.54 -9.23
N PRO A 44 -17.94 -3.63 -8.58
CA PRO A 44 -19.04 -3.58 -7.62
C PRO A 44 -18.61 -3.09 -6.22
N GLY A 45 -17.32 -2.77 -6.02
CA GLY A 45 -16.73 -2.47 -4.71
C GLY A 45 -16.04 -3.69 -4.08
N GLY A 46 -15.65 -3.57 -2.81
CA GLY A 46 -14.93 -4.62 -2.05
C GLY A 46 -15.79 -5.79 -1.59
N VAL A 47 -16.74 -6.23 -2.41
CA VAL A 47 -17.72 -7.27 -2.08
C VAL A 47 -17.20 -8.65 -2.47
N GLU A 48 -17.39 -9.63 -1.60
CA GLU A 48 -17.16 -11.03 -1.91
C GLU A 48 -18.32 -11.61 -2.73
N LEU A 49 -18.00 -12.14 -3.90
CA LEU A 49 -18.99 -12.67 -4.83
C LEU A 49 -18.78 -14.16 -5.07
N ARG A 50 -19.86 -14.94 -5.15
CA ARG A 50 -19.78 -16.36 -5.52
C ARG A 50 -19.92 -16.48 -7.04
N PRO A 51 -18.93 -17.03 -7.77
CA PRO A 51 -19.10 -17.26 -9.20
C PRO A 51 -20.17 -18.32 -9.45
N LEU A 52 -21.01 -18.10 -10.47
CA LEU A 52 -22.03 -19.06 -10.89
C LEU A 52 -21.60 -19.89 -12.11
N ASP A 53 -20.62 -19.39 -12.88
CA ASP A 53 -20.16 -20.06 -14.09
C ASP A 53 -18.99 -21.03 -13.83
N ALA A 54 -18.97 -22.14 -14.58
CA ALA A 54 -17.90 -23.13 -14.54
C ALA A 54 -16.54 -22.58 -15.01
N THR A 55 -16.54 -21.48 -15.77
CA THR A 55 -15.34 -20.77 -16.24
C THR A 55 -14.52 -20.15 -15.11
N SER A 56 -15.12 -19.97 -13.92
CA SER A 56 -14.44 -19.50 -12.70
C SER A 56 -13.25 -20.34 -12.29
N SER A 57 -13.26 -21.64 -12.59
CA SER A 57 -12.13 -22.56 -12.33
C SER A 57 -10.82 -22.16 -13.02
N ARG A 58 -10.89 -21.31 -14.05
CA ARG A 58 -9.73 -20.81 -14.78
C ARG A 58 -9.15 -19.53 -14.18
N LEU A 59 -9.85 -18.91 -13.23
CA LEU A 59 -9.36 -17.72 -12.55
C LEU A 59 -8.45 -18.15 -11.40
N VAL A 60 -7.19 -17.74 -11.47
CA VAL A 60 -6.20 -18.06 -10.45
C VAL A 60 -6.15 -16.90 -9.45
N SER A 61 -6.23 -17.23 -8.16
CA SER A 61 -6.10 -16.24 -7.10
C SER A 61 -4.65 -15.83 -6.89
N CYS A 62 -4.45 -14.59 -6.47
CA CYS A 62 -3.13 -14.09 -6.11
C CYS A 62 -2.54 -14.92 -4.97
N SER A 63 -1.28 -15.33 -5.11
CA SER A 63 -0.56 -16.14 -4.11
C SER A 63 -0.24 -15.38 -2.81
N ILE A 64 -0.44 -14.05 -2.79
CA ILE A 64 -0.22 -13.18 -1.63
C ILE A 64 -1.56 -12.79 -1.01
N CYS A 65 -2.36 -11.98 -1.71
CA CYS A 65 -3.59 -11.41 -1.16
C CYS A 65 -4.84 -12.29 -1.36
N ARG A 66 -4.73 -13.42 -2.07
CA ARG A 66 -5.85 -14.30 -2.46
C ARG A 66 -6.94 -13.65 -3.31
N GLY A 67 -6.81 -12.38 -3.68
CA GLY A 67 -7.71 -11.69 -4.60
C GLY A 67 -7.57 -12.17 -6.05
N HIS A 68 -8.65 -12.07 -6.82
CA HIS A 68 -8.71 -12.38 -8.24
C HIS A 68 -8.71 -11.06 -9.02
N SER A 69 -7.67 -10.85 -9.81
CA SER A 69 -7.44 -9.58 -10.50
C SER A 69 -7.84 -9.66 -11.96
N ALA A 70 -8.43 -8.59 -12.51
CA ALA A 70 -8.59 -8.48 -13.96
C ALA A 70 -7.24 -8.37 -14.69
N ASN A 71 -6.20 -7.92 -13.98
CA ASN A 71 -4.83 -7.77 -14.46
C ASN A 71 -3.88 -8.58 -13.57
N ALA A 72 -3.69 -9.86 -13.91
CA ALA A 72 -2.83 -10.76 -13.16
C ALA A 72 -1.51 -11.00 -13.89
N PHE A 73 -0.49 -11.42 -13.14
CA PHE A 73 0.78 -11.92 -13.64
C PHE A 73 0.89 -13.41 -13.29
N LEU A 74 1.07 -14.27 -14.28
CA LEU A 74 1.29 -15.69 -14.09
C LEU A 74 2.77 -16.00 -14.25
N ALA A 75 3.44 -16.35 -13.16
CA ALA A 75 4.84 -16.76 -13.17
C ALA A 75 5.01 -18.10 -13.89
N SER A 76 6.19 -18.31 -14.46
CA SER A 76 6.61 -19.59 -15.05
C SER A 76 6.62 -20.76 -14.06
N CYS A 77 6.66 -20.48 -12.75
CA CYS A 77 6.50 -21.48 -11.70
C CYS A 77 5.03 -21.81 -11.35
N GLY A 78 4.06 -21.24 -12.06
CA GLY A 78 2.62 -21.48 -11.87
C GLY A 78 1.93 -20.61 -10.82
N HIS A 79 2.67 -19.78 -10.07
CA HIS A 79 2.10 -18.85 -9.10
C HIS A 79 1.56 -17.58 -9.78
N SER A 80 0.41 -17.09 -9.32
CA SER A 80 -0.20 -15.87 -9.86
C SER A 80 -0.16 -14.70 -8.88
N PHE A 81 -0.10 -13.47 -9.39
CA PHE A 81 -0.04 -12.23 -8.60
C PHE A 81 -0.93 -11.16 -9.22
N CYS A 82 -1.70 -10.42 -8.41
CA CYS A 82 -2.44 -9.24 -8.92
C CYS A 82 -1.48 -8.07 -9.20
N SER A 83 -1.94 -7.07 -9.95
CA SER A 83 -1.13 -5.88 -10.26
C SER A 83 -0.62 -5.12 -9.05
N HIS A 84 -1.34 -5.17 -7.92
CA HIS A 84 -0.90 -4.55 -6.67
C HIS A 84 0.19 -5.34 -5.93
N CYS A 85 0.17 -6.66 -6.05
CA CYS A 85 1.09 -7.55 -5.32
C CYS A 85 2.33 -7.92 -6.14
N ALA A 86 2.30 -7.76 -7.46
CA ALA A 86 3.42 -8.09 -8.32
C ALA A 86 4.56 -7.08 -8.17
N THR A 87 5.73 -7.53 -7.69
CA THR A 87 6.95 -6.71 -7.69
C THR A 87 7.69 -6.90 -9.00
N LEU A 88 7.46 -5.99 -9.94
CA LEU A 88 8.01 -6.04 -11.31
C LEU A 88 9.45 -5.51 -11.34
N ARG A 89 10.32 -6.14 -12.13
CA ARG A 89 11.51 -5.48 -12.67
C ARG A 89 11.14 -4.84 -14.00
N PRO A 90 11.50 -3.56 -14.23
CA PRO A 90 11.62 -3.07 -15.59
C PRO A 90 12.67 -3.94 -16.29
N THR A 91 12.27 -4.66 -17.33
CA THR A 91 13.23 -5.25 -18.26
C THR A 91 13.92 -4.08 -18.96
N GLU A 92 15.25 -4.01 -18.91
CA GLU A 92 15.98 -3.08 -19.77
C GLU A 92 15.55 -3.36 -21.22
N PRO A 93 15.35 -2.35 -22.07
CA PRO A 93 14.98 -2.56 -23.45
C PRO A 93 16.13 -3.26 -24.17
N THR A 94 16.16 -4.60 -24.13
CA THR A 94 17.06 -5.43 -24.91
C THR A 94 16.61 -5.38 -26.36
N GLU A 95 17.05 -4.33 -27.04
CA GLU A 95 16.89 -4.03 -28.46
C GLU A 95 15.43 -4.06 -28.98
N PRO A 96 15.13 -3.33 -30.06
CA PRO A 96 13.80 -3.41 -30.68
C PRO A 96 13.64 -4.77 -31.38
N SER A 97 13.31 -5.80 -30.61
CA SER A 97 12.73 -7.03 -31.15
C SER A 97 11.48 -6.66 -31.96
N ALA A 98 11.49 -7.02 -33.25
CA ALA A 98 10.43 -6.73 -34.21
C ALA A 98 9.13 -7.50 -33.95
N ASP A 99 9.07 -8.34 -32.90
CA ASP A 99 7.91 -9.16 -32.60
C ASP A 99 7.04 -8.57 -31.47
N PRO A 100 5.82 -8.06 -31.78
CA PRO A 100 4.90 -7.53 -30.78
C PRO A 100 4.42 -8.57 -29.76
N ALA A 101 4.64 -9.87 -29.99
CA ALA A 101 4.32 -10.93 -29.03
C ALA A 101 5.29 -10.98 -27.84
N THR A 102 6.56 -10.59 -28.02
CA THR A 102 7.58 -10.61 -26.94
C THR A 102 7.38 -9.56 -25.84
N ARG A 103 6.45 -8.59 -26.00
CA ARG A 103 6.20 -7.50 -25.04
C ARG A 103 5.41 -7.90 -23.78
N ARG A 104 5.07 -9.17 -23.58
CA ARG A 104 4.21 -9.63 -22.46
C ARG A 104 4.93 -10.31 -21.31
N ILE A 105 6.23 -10.60 -21.46
CA ILE A 105 7.03 -11.31 -20.47
C ILE A 105 7.79 -10.29 -19.63
N CYS A 106 7.57 -10.32 -18.32
CA CYS A 106 8.24 -9.46 -17.33
C CYS A 106 8.81 -10.33 -16.21
N GLN A 107 9.81 -9.84 -15.48
CA GLN A 107 10.31 -10.55 -14.30
C GLN A 107 9.60 -10.07 -13.04
N ILE A 108 9.02 -11.02 -12.31
CA ILE A 108 8.41 -10.77 -11.00
C ILE A 108 9.15 -11.52 -9.90
N TRP A 109 9.11 -10.98 -8.69
CA TRP A 109 9.53 -11.72 -7.50
C TRP A 109 8.44 -12.69 -7.06
N CYS A 110 8.72 -14.00 -7.09
CA CYS A 110 7.81 -15.01 -6.62
C CYS A 110 8.00 -15.23 -5.11
N HIS A 111 7.04 -14.79 -4.29
CA HIS A 111 7.12 -14.96 -2.83
C HIS A 111 7.17 -16.43 -2.36
N PRO A 112 6.33 -17.34 -2.89
CA PRO A 112 6.43 -18.76 -2.54
C PRO A 112 7.78 -19.41 -2.88
N CYS A 113 8.34 -19.11 -4.06
CA CYS A 113 9.61 -19.68 -4.51
C CYS A 113 10.84 -18.94 -3.97
N LYS A 114 10.67 -17.72 -3.45
CA LYS A 114 11.74 -16.81 -2.97
C LYS A 114 12.80 -16.50 -4.03
N GLU A 115 12.39 -16.37 -5.29
CA GLU A 115 13.27 -16.08 -6.41
C GLU A 115 12.53 -15.30 -7.52
N ARG A 116 13.28 -14.70 -8.45
CA ARG A 116 12.70 -14.03 -9.62
C ARG A 116 12.28 -15.05 -10.67
N LYS A 117 11.11 -14.85 -11.26
CA LYS A 117 10.56 -15.67 -12.34
C LYS A 117 10.07 -14.78 -13.47
N ASP A 118 10.21 -15.28 -14.68
CA ASP A 118 9.50 -14.72 -15.83
C ASP A 118 8.00 -14.93 -15.63
N ALA A 119 7.21 -13.94 -16.00
CA ALA A 119 5.78 -13.94 -15.86
C ALA A 119 5.10 -13.29 -17.03
N GLU A 120 4.00 -13.89 -17.45
CA GLU A 120 3.13 -13.35 -18.46
C GLU A 120 2.03 -12.50 -17.81
N ARG A 121 1.79 -11.31 -18.36
CA ARG A 121 0.63 -10.51 -17.97
C ARG A 121 -0.63 -11.09 -18.63
N ILE A 122 -1.58 -11.51 -17.80
CA ILE A 122 -2.88 -12.03 -18.21
C ILE A 122 -3.94 -10.99 -17.91
N GLN A 123 -4.71 -10.63 -18.93
CA GLN A 123 -5.87 -9.77 -18.79
C GLN A 123 -7.14 -10.59 -18.99
N VAL A 124 -7.98 -10.66 -17.96
CA VAL A 124 -9.22 -11.46 -17.95
C VAL A 124 -10.48 -10.61 -17.88
N THR A 125 -10.38 -9.30 -18.12
CA THR A 125 -11.51 -8.35 -18.05
C THR A 125 -12.72 -8.81 -18.85
N LEU A 126 -12.52 -9.27 -20.10
CA LEU A 126 -13.61 -9.76 -20.96
C LEU A 126 -14.32 -11.00 -20.41
N ILE A 127 -13.57 -11.87 -19.71
CA ILE A 127 -14.14 -13.06 -19.08
C ILE A 127 -14.96 -12.63 -17.87
N LEU A 128 -14.40 -11.77 -17.01
CA LEU A 128 -15.07 -11.28 -15.80
C LEU A 128 -16.34 -10.47 -16.09
N ASP A 129 -16.35 -9.63 -17.13
CA ASP A 129 -17.52 -8.81 -17.51
C ASP A 129 -18.71 -9.68 -17.98
N ASN A 130 -18.43 -10.87 -18.52
CA ASN A 130 -19.45 -11.79 -19.00
C ASN A 130 -19.87 -12.86 -17.98
N MET A 131 -19.09 -13.02 -16.92
CA MET A 131 -19.40 -13.99 -15.87
C MET A 131 -20.56 -13.53 -14.99
N ARG A 132 -21.35 -14.50 -14.54
CA ARG A 132 -22.42 -14.33 -13.56
C ARG A 132 -21.92 -14.66 -12.18
N PHE A 133 -22.35 -13.85 -11.22
CA PHE A 133 -22.02 -13.97 -9.82
C PHE A 133 -23.29 -13.89 -8.97
N ALA A 134 -23.24 -14.52 -7.81
CA ALA A 134 -24.23 -14.35 -6.76
C ALA A 134 -23.64 -13.48 -5.65
N CYS A 135 -24.39 -12.45 -5.28
CA CYS A 135 -24.18 -11.64 -4.09
C CYS A 135 -24.57 -12.44 -2.83
N THR A 136 -24.09 -12.01 -1.66
CA THR A 136 -24.48 -12.57 -0.37
C THR A 136 -25.96 -12.39 -0.05
N CYS A 137 -26.63 -11.41 -0.65
CA CYS A 137 -28.07 -11.18 -0.54
C CYS A 137 -28.94 -12.09 -1.41
N GLY A 138 -28.33 -12.95 -2.23
CA GLY A 138 -29.05 -13.79 -3.17
C GLY A 138 -29.30 -13.16 -4.54
N PHE A 139 -28.99 -11.87 -4.75
CA PHE A 139 -29.05 -11.27 -6.09
C PHE A 139 -28.00 -11.90 -7.02
N GLU A 140 -28.43 -12.33 -8.20
CA GLU A 140 -27.57 -12.96 -9.20
C GLU A 140 -27.51 -12.11 -10.48
N GLY A 141 -26.31 -11.85 -10.98
CA GLY A 141 -26.14 -11.03 -12.17
C GLY A 141 -24.69 -10.94 -12.64
N LYS A 142 -24.47 -10.21 -13.72
CA LYS A 142 -23.13 -9.79 -14.14
C LYS A 142 -22.59 -8.71 -13.21
N LEU A 143 -21.29 -8.44 -13.26
CA LEU A 143 -20.66 -7.44 -12.38
C LEU A 143 -21.29 -6.04 -12.49
N ARG A 144 -21.69 -5.61 -13.69
CA ARG A 144 -22.41 -4.34 -13.90
C ARG A 144 -23.79 -4.31 -13.23
N GLU A 145 -24.51 -5.42 -13.30
CA GLU A 145 -25.84 -5.55 -12.70
C GLU A 145 -25.73 -5.56 -11.17
N ILE A 146 -24.75 -6.29 -10.63
CA ILE A 146 -24.45 -6.32 -9.19
C ILE A 146 -23.99 -4.95 -8.70
N LYS A 147 -23.14 -4.25 -9.44
CA LYS A 147 -22.79 -2.87 -9.15
C LYS A 147 -24.06 -2.00 -9.08
N ASN A 148 -24.90 -2.01 -10.11
CA ASN A 148 -26.13 -1.23 -10.09
C ASN A 148 -27.08 -1.62 -8.94
N HIS A 149 -27.09 -2.89 -8.53
CA HIS A 149 -27.84 -3.36 -7.37
C HIS A 149 -27.33 -2.71 -6.06
N PHE A 150 -26.01 -2.62 -5.85
CA PHE A 150 -25.43 -1.96 -4.67
C PHE A 150 -25.64 -0.44 -4.66
N TRP A 151 -25.57 0.20 -5.82
CA TRP A 151 -25.54 1.67 -5.92
C TRP A 151 -26.93 2.33 -6.05
N ARG A 152 -28.01 1.55 -6.16
CA ARG A 152 -29.37 2.10 -6.27
C ARG A 152 -30.01 2.52 -4.95
N ASN A 153 -29.49 2.13 -3.78
CA ASN A 153 -29.95 2.58 -2.45
C ASN A 153 -28.77 2.65 -1.47
N PRO A 154 -28.07 3.79 -1.36
CA PRO A 154 -26.92 3.94 -0.47
C PRO A 154 -27.29 4.08 1.02
N GLU A 155 -28.55 4.37 1.37
CA GLU A 155 -28.96 4.67 2.76
C GLU A 155 -29.28 3.43 3.61
N ASP A 156 -29.57 2.27 3.01
CA ASP A 156 -29.96 1.05 3.75
C ASP A 156 -28.84 0.01 3.93
N GLY A 157 -27.58 0.33 3.58
CA GLY A 157 -26.55 -0.72 3.52
C GLY A 157 -26.91 -1.85 2.52
N GLY A 158 -27.74 -1.53 1.52
CA GLY A 158 -27.95 -2.33 0.32
C GLY A 158 -28.71 -3.65 0.48
N HIS A 159 -29.90 -3.70 1.08
CA HIS A 159 -30.82 -4.84 0.90
C HIS A 159 -32.29 -4.39 0.87
N ARG A 160 -33.01 -4.69 -0.21
CA ARG A 160 -34.48 -4.75 -0.19
C ARG A 160 -34.91 -6.11 -0.72
N GLU A 161 -35.47 -6.95 0.14
CA GLU A 161 -36.25 -8.12 -0.26
C GLU A 161 -37.59 -7.61 -0.81
N GLY A 162 -38.00 -8.16 -1.95
CA GLY A 162 -39.25 -7.78 -2.60
C GLY A 162 -40.47 -8.26 -1.79
N VAL A 163 -41.51 -7.44 -1.77
CA VAL A 163 -42.89 -7.87 -1.52
C VAL A 163 -43.80 -7.01 -2.40
N GLU A 164 -44.64 -7.71 -3.18
CA GLU A 164 -45.73 -7.17 -3.99
C GLU A 164 -46.92 -6.72 -3.11
N ASP A 165 -47.69 -5.77 -3.66
CA ASP A 165 -49.09 -5.43 -3.37
C ASP A 165 -49.48 -4.87 -2.00
N LEU A 166 -49.93 -3.60 -1.99
CA LEU A 166 -51.31 -3.21 -1.65
C LEU A 166 -51.49 -1.69 -1.80
N GLU A 167 -52.30 -1.30 -2.78
CA GLU A 167 -52.92 0.01 -2.88
C GLU A 167 -53.98 0.16 -1.77
N HIS A 168 -53.91 1.20 -0.95
CA HIS A 168 -55.02 2.16 -0.72
C HIS A 168 -54.72 3.14 0.42
N GLU A 169 -55.03 4.41 0.14
CA GLU A 169 -55.48 5.45 1.07
C GLU A 169 -54.54 5.85 2.23
N THR A 170 -53.72 6.89 2.03
CA THR A 170 -53.30 7.86 3.08
C THR A 170 -52.49 9.04 2.50
N GLU A 171 -52.99 9.73 1.47
CA GLU A 171 -52.22 10.82 0.81
C GLU A 171 -52.08 12.11 1.63
N ASP A 172 -52.90 12.36 2.66
CA ASP A 172 -52.84 13.65 3.38
C ASP A 172 -52.07 13.63 4.71
N LEU A 173 -51.90 12.47 5.35
CA LEU A 173 -51.07 12.32 6.58
C LEU A 173 -49.61 11.95 6.28
N GLN A 174 -49.36 11.25 5.16
CA GLN A 174 -47.99 10.88 4.75
C GLN A 174 -47.18 12.05 4.20
N ASN A 175 -47.84 13.10 3.66
CA ASN A 175 -47.15 14.26 3.12
C ASN A 175 -46.53 15.18 4.19
N ILE A 176 -47.11 15.24 5.39
CA ILE A 176 -46.56 16.03 6.51
C ILE A 176 -45.30 15.35 7.06
N ASP A 177 -45.36 14.03 7.26
CA ASP A 177 -44.23 13.24 7.78
C ASP A 177 -43.09 13.15 6.75
N ARG A 178 -43.42 13.07 5.45
CA ARG A 178 -42.46 13.11 4.36
C ARG A 178 -41.76 14.46 4.25
N ASN A 179 -42.46 15.57 4.44
CA ASN A 179 -41.83 16.90 4.41
C ASN A 179 -40.89 17.10 5.60
N ALA A 180 -41.28 16.65 6.80
CA ALA A 180 -40.40 16.64 7.96
C ALA A 180 -39.14 15.78 7.73
N ALA A 181 -39.30 14.60 7.12
CA ALA A 181 -38.17 13.74 6.75
C ALA A 181 -37.25 14.38 5.69
N ILE A 182 -37.83 15.09 4.70
CA ILE A 182 -37.05 15.83 3.69
C ILE A 182 -36.25 16.96 4.32
N ASP A 183 -36.84 17.70 5.27
CA ASP A 183 -36.13 18.78 5.96
C ASP A 183 -35.01 18.24 6.86
N GLN A 184 -35.23 17.11 7.54
CA GLN A 184 -34.20 16.44 8.31
C GLN A 184 -33.04 15.93 7.43
N LEU A 185 -33.34 15.38 6.25
CA LEU A 185 -32.33 14.97 5.26
C LEU A 185 -31.55 16.18 4.71
N ARG A 186 -32.19 17.33 4.52
CA ARG A 186 -31.51 18.56 4.11
C ARG A 186 -30.54 19.04 5.18
N GLU A 187 -30.95 19.06 6.44
CA GLU A 187 -30.09 19.44 7.57
C GLU A 187 -28.88 18.50 7.70
N GLN A 188 -29.10 17.19 7.56
CA GLN A 188 -28.02 16.21 7.55
C GLN A 188 -27.05 16.41 6.38
N ASN A 189 -27.56 16.69 5.19
CA ASN A 189 -26.72 16.96 4.01
C ASN A 189 -25.90 18.24 4.18
N GLU A 190 -26.46 19.31 4.74
CA GLU A 190 -25.73 20.55 5.04
C GLU A 190 -24.62 20.30 6.06
N LYS A 191 -24.88 19.50 7.09
CA LYS A 191 -23.87 19.10 8.07
C LYS A 191 -22.73 18.29 7.42
N ILE A 192 -23.06 17.30 6.59
CA ILE A 192 -22.05 16.49 5.88
C ILE A 192 -21.21 17.36 4.94
N LEU A 193 -21.84 18.29 4.21
CA LEU A 193 -21.12 19.22 3.33
C LEU A 193 -20.17 20.11 4.12
N GLY A 194 -20.58 20.61 5.29
CA GLY A 194 -19.73 21.36 6.21
C GLY A 194 -18.53 20.55 6.71
N GLU A 195 -18.76 19.29 7.12
CA GLU A 195 -17.71 18.37 7.55
C GLU A 195 -16.73 18.03 6.42
N LEU A 196 -17.21 17.81 5.20
CA LEU A 196 -16.37 17.58 4.03
C LEU A 196 -15.53 18.79 3.66
N GLN A 197 -16.07 20.00 3.80
CA GLN A 197 -15.34 21.24 3.54
C GLN A 197 -14.26 21.49 4.59
N ASP A 198 -14.54 21.22 5.88
CA ASP A 198 -13.53 21.24 6.95
C ASP A 198 -12.43 20.17 6.74
N LEU A 199 -12.82 18.97 6.32
CA LEU A 199 -11.87 17.90 6.00
C LEU A 199 -10.97 18.29 4.82
N ARG A 200 -11.55 18.91 3.78
CA ARG A 200 -10.83 19.43 2.63
C ARG A 200 -9.81 20.50 3.06
N LEU A 201 -10.22 21.47 3.87
CA LEU A 201 -9.32 22.50 4.40
C LEU A 201 -8.20 21.91 5.27
N LYS A 202 -8.48 20.87 6.07
CA LYS A 202 -7.45 20.14 6.83
C LYS A 202 -6.49 19.39 5.93
N VAL A 203 -6.96 18.80 4.84
CA VAL A 203 -6.11 18.12 3.85
C VAL A 203 -5.27 19.13 3.08
N GLU A 204 -5.86 20.24 2.62
CA GLU A 204 -5.16 21.34 1.95
C GLU A 204 -4.10 21.96 2.88
N SER A 205 -4.42 22.23 4.15
CA SER A 205 -3.44 22.68 5.16
C SER A 205 -2.30 21.68 5.40
N ARG A 206 -2.61 20.37 5.44
CA ARG A 206 -1.61 19.29 5.53
C ARG A 206 -0.77 19.14 4.25
N LEU A 207 -1.33 19.52 3.10
CA LEU A 207 -0.64 19.52 1.82
C LEU A 207 0.22 20.78 1.66
N ASP A 208 -0.23 21.94 2.11
CA ASP A 208 0.56 23.19 2.13
C ASP A 208 1.76 23.08 3.08
N THR A 209 1.60 22.42 4.22
CA THR A 209 2.73 22.05 5.09
C THR A 209 3.66 21.00 4.45
N ARG A 210 3.20 20.22 3.47
CA ARG A 210 4.04 19.32 2.64
C ARG A 210 4.65 20.03 1.42
N LEU A 211 4.05 21.12 0.92
CA LEU A 211 4.52 21.89 -0.23
C LEU A 211 5.71 22.79 0.11
N GLY A 212 5.94 23.09 1.39
CA GLY A 212 7.10 23.89 1.82
C GLY A 212 8.46 23.21 1.68
N GLY A 213 8.54 21.96 1.18
CA GLY A 213 9.81 21.25 0.98
C GLY A 213 10.66 21.09 2.24
N LYS A 214 10.06 21.33 3.42
CA LYS A 214 10.71 21.40 4.73
C LYS A 214 10.01 20.44 5.69
N GLN A 215 10.74 19.45 6.17
CA GLN A 215 10.28 18.44 7.11
C GLN A 215 10.70 18.81 8.53
N TYR A 216 9.76 18.73 9.48
CA TYR A 216 10.03 18.85 10.91
C TYR A 216 10.26 17.45 11.53
N ILE A 217 11.32 17.28 12.31
CA ILE A 217 11.68 16.02 12.96
C ILE A 217 11.94 16.28 14.44
N SER A 218 11.21 15.57 15.31
CA SER A 218 11.43 15.56 16.75
C SER A 218 11.75 14.14 17.22
N ILE A 219 12.78 14.02 18.06
CA ILE A 219 13.27 12.74 18.59
C ILE A 219 13.56 12.84 20.09
N HIS A 220 13.33 11.74 20.83
CA HIS A 220 13.86 11.59 22.18
C HIS A 220 15.35 11.31 22.10
N ILE A 221 16.17 12.37 22.12
CA ILE A 221 17.62 12.23 21.95
C ILE A 221 18.27 11.57 23.16
N LYS A 222 17.65 11.68 24.35
CA LYS A 222 18.13 10.99 25.57
C LYS A 222 18.19 9.48 25.36
N ASP A 223 17.16 8.88 24.75
CA ASP A 223 17.10 7.44 24.48
C ASP A 223 18.22 6.99 23.54
N LEU A 224 18.51 7.77 22.50
CA LEU A 224 19.61 7.49 21.58
C LEU A 224 20.96 7.60 22.28
N ILE A 225 21.15 8.61 23.15
CA ILE A 225 22.38 8.78 23.93
C ILE A 225 22.57 7.63 24.92
N GLU A 226 21.50 7.18 25.58
CA GLU A 226 21.53 6.05 26.51
C GLU A 226 21.91 4.75 25.79
N GLN A 227 21.23 4.44 24.67
CA GLN A 227 21.58 3.30 23.83
C GLN A 227 23.04 3.35 23.34
N HIS A 228 23.53 4.54 22.99
CA HIS A 228 24.92 4.73 22.57
C HIS A 228 25.90 4.47 23.72
N ARG A 229 25.57 4.90 24.93
CA ARG A 229 26.38 4.62 26.14
C ARG A 229 26.45 3.14 26.46
N GLU A 230 25.33 2.44 26.29
CA GLU A 230 25.24 0.98 26.52
C GLU A 230 26.05 0.20 25.49
N LYS A 231 25.86 0.50 24.20
CA LYS A 231 26.49 -0.27 23.10
C LYS A 231 27.94 0.14 22.83
N ARG A 232 28.32 1.38 23.16
CA ARG A 232 29.60 2.01 22.78
C ARG A 232 29.88 1.96 21.27
N ASP A 233 28.82 1.98 20.49
CA ASP A 233 28.84 1.90 19.03
C ASP A 233 27.82 2.87 18.43
N GLU A 234 27.79 3.02 17.11
CA GLU A 234 26.84 3.87 16.40
C GLU A 234 25.39 3.46 16.70
N VAL A 235 24.54 4.46 16.98
CA VAL A 235 23.11 4.25 17.22
C VAL A 235 22.29 5.17 16.34
N TRP A 236 21.29 4.60 15.68
CA TRP A 236 20.54 5.26 14.62
C TRP A 236 19.07 5.40 15.02
N SER A 237 18.49 6.56 14.71
CA SER A 237 17.05 6.78 14.82
C SER A 237 16.28 5.96 13.78
N PRO A 238 14.95 5.85 13.90
CA PRO A 238 14.10 5.49 12.78
C PRO A 238 14.34 6.40 11.57
N LEU A 239 13.96 5.90 10.39
CA LEU A 239 14.04 6.63 9.14
C LEU A 239 12.82 7.53 8.96
N TYR A 240 13.01 8.84 8.90
CA TYR A 240 11.94 9.82 8.69
C TYR A 240 11.76 10.09 7.20
N ARG A 241 10.70 9.55 6.59
CA ARG A 241 10.39 9.74 5.16
C ARG A 241 9.59 11.02 4.92
N TRP A 242 9.93 11.73 3.85
CA TRP A 242 9.32 12.99 3.45
C TRP A 242 9.57 13.25 1.96
N TRP A 243 8.90 14.29 1.42
CA TRP A 243 9.08 14.72 0.03
C TRP A 243 9.87 16.02 0.01
N GLY A 244 11.11 15.95 -0.47
CA GLY A 244 12.01 17.09 -0.56
C GLY A 244 12.06 17.63 -1.97
N ASP A 245 11.33 18.71 -2.23
CA ASP A 245 11.35 19.42 -3.52
C ASP A 245 11.17 18.48 -4.72
N GLY A 246 10.16 17.61 -4.62
CA GLY A 246 9.81 16.62 -5.65
C GLY A 246 10.66 15.35 -5.69
N TYR A 247 11.56 15.15 -4.73
CA TYR A 247 12.29 13.89 -4.54
C TYR A 247 11.75 13.11 -3.33
N PRO A 248 11.64 11.78 -3.42
CA PRO A 248 11.37 10.93 -2.27
C PRO A 248 12.62 10.85 -1.38
N CYS A 249 12.50 11.43 -0.18
CA CYS A 249 13.62 11.75 0.69
C CYS A 249 13.44 11.16 2.08
N ALA A 250 14.52 10.70 2.67
CA ALA A 250 14.53 10.17 4.02
C ALA A 250 15.66 10.79 4.82
N THR A 251 15.42 11.03 6.10
CA THR A 251 16.43 11.54 7.02
C THR A 251 16.54 10.65 8.23
N GLN A 252 17.76 10.43 8.68
CA GLN A 252 18.10 9.63 9.85
C GLN A 252 19.07 10.41 10.72
N ILE A 253 18.92 10.28 12.02
CA ILE A 253 19.74 10.95 13.02
C ILE A 253 20.56 9.89 13.73
N HIS A 254 21.87 10.09 13.81
CA HIS A 254 22.80 9.12 14.37
C HIS A 254 23.57 9.74 15.53
N ILE A 255 24.10 8.89 16.40
CA ILE A 255 25.19 9.25 17.30
C ILE A 255 26.44 8.50 16.85
N ASP A 256 27.40 9.26 16.31
CA ASP A 256 28.64 8.76 15.72
C ASP A 256 29.83 8.99 16.65
N VAL A 257 30.80 8.07 16.66
CA VAL A 257 32.08 8.27 17.37
C VAL A 257 33.15 8.73 16.40
N VAL A 258 33.54 10.01 16.50
CA VAL A 258 34.58 10.58 15.65
C VAL A 258 35.75 11.10 16.49
N LYS A 259 36.92 10.46 16.32
CA LYS A 259 38.15 10.77 17.08
C LYS A 259 37.93 10.72 18.61
N ASN A 260 37.32 9.64 19.10
CA ASN A 260 37.03 9.42 20.53
C ASN A 260 36.07 10.47 21.14
N SER A 261 35.22 11.08 20.33
CA SER A 261 34.16 11.97 20.81
C SER A 261 32.86 11.58 20.13
N SER A 262 31.76 11.58 20.89
CA SER A 262 30.43 11.28 20.35
C SER A 262 29.78 12.55 19.79
N TRP A 263 29.26 12.44 18.56
CA TRP A 263 28.64 13.54 17.82
C TRP A 263 27.27 13.13 17.33
N LEU A 264 26.35 14.10 17.28
CA LEU A 264 25.12 13.97 16.52
C LEU A 264 25.45 14.06 15.04
N GLY A 265 25.10 13.01 14.30
CA GLY A 265 25.10 12.95 12.86
C GLY A 265 23.68 13.13 12.30
N VAL A 266 23.55 13.81 11.16
CA VAL A 266 22.28 13.87 10.42
C VAL A 266 22.55 13.47 8.98
N TYR A 267 21.88 12.39 8.55
CA TYR A 267 22.09 11.74 7.27
C TYR A 267 20.82 11.81 6.43
N HIS A 268 20.99 12.16 5.17
CA HIS A 268 19.92 12.26 4.20
C HIS A 268 20.12 11.21 3.10
N GLN A 269 19.04 10.56 2.69
CA GLN A 269 19.05 9.58 1.62
C GLN A 269 17.81 9.71 0.76
N THR A 270 17.84 9.15 -0.44
CA THR A 270 16.65 8.99 -1.27
C THR A 270 16.18 7.54 -1.21
N PHE A 271 14.99 7.24 -1.71
CA PHE A 271 14.49 5.87 -1.79
C PHE A 271 13.75 5.61 -3.10
N LEU A 272 13.45 4.34 -3.36
CA LEU A 272 12.90 3.85 -4.62
C LEU A 272 11.41 4.19 -4.78
N GLU A 273 11.12 5.46 -5.04
CA GLU A 273 9.82 5.97 -5.48
C GLU A 273 10.00 6.91 -6.67
N ALA A 274 8.90 7.18 -7.39
CA ALA A 274 8.92 8.04 -8.57
C ALA A 274 9.15 9.50 -8.15
N ALA A 275 10.27 10.10 -8.54
CA ALA A 275 10.51 11.52 -8.35
C ALA A 275 9.74 12.35 -9.41
N THR A 276 9.30 13.55 -9.03
CA THR A 276 8.70 14.51 -9.98
C THR A 276 9.77 15.34 -10.71
N HIS A 277 11.01 15.32 -10.20
CA HIS A 277 12.15 16.00 -10.79
C HIS A 277 13.17 15.00 -11.37
N PRO A 278 13.96 15.43 -12.38
CA PRO A 278 14.96 14.57 -13.01
C PRO A 278 16.16 14.33 -12.10
N TRP A 279 16.73 13.12 -12.21
CA TRP A 279 17.99 12.77 -11.58
C TRP A 279 19.21 13.28 -12.39
N PRO A 280 20.37 13.51 -11.77
CA PRO A 280 20.66 13.45 -10.33
C PRO A 280 20.00 14.62 -9.55
N MET A 281 19.82 14.49 -8.24
CA MET A 281 19.24 15.53 -7.39
C MET A 281 20.18 16.74 -7.28
N LYS A 282 19.87 17.81 -7.99
CA LYS A 282 20.65 19.06 -8.05
C LYS A 282 20.22 20.04 -6.95
N LYS A 283 20.41 19.66 -5.70
CA LYS A 283 19.97 20.43 -4.53
C LYS A 283 21.09 20.53 -3.47
N ARG A 284 20.86 21.39 -2.48
CA ARG A 284 21.52 21.35 -1.18
C ARG A 284 20.51 20.85 -0.16
N ILE A 285 21.01 20.20 0.89
CA ILE A 285 20.18 19.91 2.05
C ILE A 285 20.52 20.90 3.16
N ARG A 286 19.50 21.52 3.72
CA ARG A 286 19.60 22.42 4.88
C ARG A 286 19.03 21.71 6.10
N PHE A 287 19.80 21.70 7.18
CA PHE A 287 19.37 21.22 8.49
C PHE A 287 19.37 22.41 9.45
N GLU A 288 18.25 22.65 10.13
CA GLU A 288 18.19 23.68 11.17
C GLU A 288 17.88 23.01 12.50
N LEU A 289 18.78 23.21 13.47
CA LEU A 289 18.57 22.79 14.85
C LEU A 289 17.70 23.82 15.55
N LEU A 290 16.63 23.35 16.20
CA LEU A 290 15.67 24.22 16.87
C LEU A 290 15.87 24.17 18.39
N ASN A 291 15.58 25.28 19.06
CA ASN A 291 15.47 25.32 20.51
C ASN A 291 14.09 24.83 20.96
N SER A 292 13.91 24.69 22.28
CA SER A 292 12.64 24.31 22.91
C SER A 292 11.47 25.27 22.62
N LYS A 293 11.75 26.50 22.15
CA LYS A 293 10.77 27.51 21.73
C LYS A 293 10.51 27.51 20.22
N GLY A 294 11.11 26.59 19.46
CA GLY A 294 10.99 26.50 18.01
C GLY A 294 11.87 27.47 17.21
N GLY A 295 12.68 28.29 17.87
CA GLY A 295 13.64 29.19 17.22
C GLY A 295 14.87 28.44 16.69
N VAL A 296 15.40 28.88 15.54
CA VAL A 296 16.60 28.28 14.95
C VAL A 296 17.84 28.64 15.78
N VAL A 297 18.51 27.63 16.33
CA VAL A 297 19.77 27.78 17.07
C VAL A 297 20.95 27.77 16.11
N LYS A 298 20.92 26.86 15.14
CA LYS A 298 22.03 26.70 14.20
C LYS A 298 21.57 26.06 12.90
N THR A 299 22.09 26.59 11.79
CA THR A 299 21.84 26.09 10.44
C THR A 299 23.09 25.38 9.92
N TYR A 300 22.88 24.26 9.25
CA TYR A 300 23.89 23.49 8.55
C TYR A 300 23.44 23.24 7.13
N GLU A 301 24.36 23.27 6.18
CA GLU A 301 24.07 22.96 4.80
C GLU A 301 25.09 21.94 4.28
N ALA A 302 24.62 20.99 3.48
CA ALA A 302 25.46 20.06 2.75
C ALA A 302 25.04 20.05 1.28
N PRO A 303 25.97 20.30 0.33
CA PRO A 303 25.64 20.19 -1.08
C PRO A 303 25.39 18.72 -1.42
N LEU A 304 24.46 18.45 -2.35
CA LEU A 304 24.22 17.08 -2.87
C LEU A 304 24.83 16.89 -4.26
N PHE A 305 25.14 17.99 -4.95
CA PHE A 305 25.69 18.00 -6.30
C PHE A 305 26.69 19.14 -6.47
N VAL A 306 27.91 18.83 -6.92
CA VAL A 306 29.04 19.76 -7.04
C VAL A 306 29.83 19.43 -8.31
N ASN A 307 30.29 20.45 -9.04
CA ASN A 307 31.12 20.30 -10.24
C ASN A 307 30.53 19.34 -11.30
N GLY A 308 29.21 19.43 -11.52
CA GLY A 308 28.51 18.60 -12.51
C GLY A 308 28.31 17.14 -12.09
N LYS A 309 28.61 16.76 -10.84
CA LYS A 309 28.46 15.39 -10.34
C LYS A 309 27.75 15.35 -9.00
N SER A 310 27.01 14.27 -8.78
CA SER A 310 26.44 13.96 -7.47
C SER A 310 27.56 13.65 -6.46
N ILE A 311 27.44 14.16 -5.23
CA ILE A 311 28.42 13.90 -4.17
C ILE A 311 28.35 12.45 -3.68
N SER A 312 27.15 11.88 -3.69
CA SER A 312 26.91 10.48 -3.31
C SER A 312 26.09 9.76 -4.38
N ARG A 313 26.27 8.44 -4.48
CA ARG A 313 25.47 7.61 -5.38
C ARG A 313 23.97 7.67 -5.04
N CYS A 314 23.61 7.89 -3.77
CA CYS A 314 22.22 8.01 -3.33
C CYS A 314 21.50 9.27 -3.83
N PHE A 315 22.20 10.22 -4.43
CA PHE A 315 21.58 11.37 -5.12
C PHE A 315 21.75 11.32 -6.64
N ALA A 316 22.47 10.31 -7.15
CA ALA A 316 22.61 10.10 -8.59
C ALA A 316 21.36 9.47 -9.20
N ALA A 317 20.71 8.59 -8.45
CA ALA A 317 19.49 7.89 -8.76
C ALA A 317 18.86 7.39 -7.44
N PRO A 318 17.57 7.00 -7.42
CA PRO A 318 16.97 6.47 -6.21
C PRO A 318 17.62 5.12 -5.88
N LEU A 319 18.27 5.04 -4.71
CA LEU A 319 18.92 3.83 -4.22
C LEU A 319 18.23 3.34 -2.96
N LYS A 320 18.32 2.02 -2.72
CA LYS A 320 17.78 1.41 -1.51
C LYS A 320 18.68 1.66 -0.29
N ASP A 321 19.98 1.77 -0.52
CA ASP A 321 20.99 1.77 0.54
C ASP A 321 21.97 2.94 0.37
N GLY A 322 22.31 3.57 1.49
CA GLY A 322 23.31 4.63 1.60
C GLY A 322 22.72 6.02 1.86
N GLY A 323 23.17 6.64 2.94
CA GLY A 323 22.91 8.04 3.25
C GLY A 323 24.16 8.90 3.09
N TYR A 324 23.96 10.19 2.92
CA TYR A 324 25.01 11.20 2.95
C TYR A 324 24.54 12.36 3.81
N GLY A 325 25.44 12.91 4.62
CA GLY A 325 25.09 14.01 5.49
C GLY A 325 26.26 14.46 6.33
N LEU A 326 25.96 14.99 7.51
CA LEU A 326 26.93 15.64 8.39
C LEU A 326 27.11 14.80 9.64
N SER A 327 28.30 14.21 9.83
CA SER A 327 28.64 13.39 11.00
C SER A 327 29.02 14.19 12.26
N LYS A 328 29.15 15.52 12.14
CA LYS A 328 29.61 16.42 13.21
C LYS A 328 28.71 17.65 13.35
N VAL A 329 27.42 17.43 13.55
CA VAL A 329 26.47 18.53 13.76
C VAL A 329 26.73 19.17 15.12
N ILE A 330 26.60 18.41 16.20
CA ILE A 330 26.82 18.89 17.58
C ILE A 330 27.39 17.77 18.46
N LYS A 331 28.30 18.10 19.37
CA LYS A 331 28.82 17.12 20.34
C LYS A 331 27.72 16.69 21.30
N VAL A 332 27.67 15.39 21.62
CA VAL A 332 26.69 14.85 22.58
C VAL A 332 26.80 15.52 23.94
N ASP A 333 28.02 15.79 24.44
CA ASP A 333 28.22 16.48 25.72
C ASP A 333 27.57 17.87 25.76
N LYS A 334 27.53 18.57 24.61
CA LYS A 334 26.87 19.87 24.51
C LYS A 334 25.35 19.76 24.52
N LEU A 335 24.80 18.68 23.96
CA LEU A 335 23.35 18.43 24.00
C LEU A 335 22.85 18.22 25.44
N GLN A 336 23.70 17.67 26.31
CA GLN A 336 23.34 17.41 27.72
C GLN A 336 23.44 18.65 28.61
N GLN A 337 24.29 19.62 28.23
CA GLN A 337 24.55 20.82 29.02
C GLN A 337 23.62 21.99 28.67
N HIS A 338 23.03 21.99 27.46
CA HIS A 338 22.20 23.11 26.97
C HIS A 338 20.70 22.78 27.03
N GLY A 339 20.02 23.29 28.08
CA GLY A 339 18.55 23.25 28.19
C GLY A 339 17.81 24.05 27.10
N ASP A 340 18.52 24.84 26.30
CA ASP A 340 17.92 25.55 25.17
C ASP A 340 17.73 24.65 23.94
N ILE A 341 18.60 23.66 23.71
CA ILE A 341 18.59 22.85 22.46
C ILE A 341 17.72 21.61 22.61
N VAL A 342 17.78 20.98 23.78
CA VAL A 342 16.99 19.79 24.11
C VAL A 342 15.95 20.20 25.13
N SER A 343 14.68 19.84 24.90
CA SER A 343 13.61 20.10 25.88
C SER A 343 13.89 19.40 27.21
N GLU A 344 13.19 19.81 28.27
CA GLU A 344 13.28 19.16 29.58
C GLU A 344 12.98 17.65 29.49
N ASP A 345 12.02 17.26 28.66
CA ASP A 345 11.65 15.87 28.37
C ASP A 345 12.67 15.11 27.50
N GLY A 346 13.77 15.76 27.10
CA GLY A 346 14.81 15.12 26.29
C GLY A 346 14.51 15.09 24.79
N ILE A 347 13.66 15.99 24.30
CA ILE A 347 13.30 16.06 22.89
C ILE A 347 14.25 17.02 22.17
N LEU A 348 14.87 16.53 21.10
CA LEU A 348 15.60 17.34 20.13
C LEU A 348 14.71 17.56 18.91
N SER A 349 14.61 18.80 18.44
CA SER A 349 13.87 19.13 17.23
C SER A 349 14.77 19.74 16.17
N LEU A 350 14.55 19.34 14.92
CA LEU A 350 15.25 19.90 13.76
C LEU A 350 14.31 19.99 12.57
N THR A 351 14.66 20.86 11.63
CA THR A 351 14.03 20.85 10.30
C THR A 351 15.03 20.45 9.24
N VAL A 352 14.51 19.86 8.17
CA VAL A 352 15.27 19.41 7.01
C VAL A 352 14.61 19.96 5.77
N GLU A 353 15.36 20.60 4.89
CA GLU A 353 14.83 21.22 3.68
C GLU A 353 15.73 20.90 2.49
N ALA A 354 15.14 20.55 1.35
CA ALA A 354 15.85 20.44 0.08
C ALA A 354 15.78 21.79 -0.64
N VAL A 355 16.92 22.45 -0.76
CA VAL A 355 17.03 23.82 -1.28
C VAL A 355 17.68 23.80 -2.66
N SER A 356 17.23 24.66 -3.57
CA SER A 356 17.90 24.84 -4.86
C SER A 356 19.35 25.33 -4.69
N LEU A 357 20.24 24.89 -5.60
CA LEU A 357 21.70 25.12 -5.54
C LEU A 357 22.11 26.58 -5.74
#